data_AF-A0A9P9XP38-F1
#
_entry.id   AF-A0A9P9XP38-F1
#
_cell.length_a   1.000
_cell.length_b   1.000
_cell.length_c   1.000
_cell.angle_alpha   90.00
_cell.angle_beta   90.00
_cell.angle_gamma   90.00
#
_symmetry.space_group_name_H-M   'P 1'
#
loop_
_entity.id
_entity.type
_entity.pdbx_description
1 polymer ?
#
loop_
_entity_poly.entity_id
_entity_poly.type
_entity_poly.pdbx_seq_one_letter_code
_entity_poly.pdbx_strand_id
1 'polypeptide(L)' 'MAQSSSDSSQAEYSLKATVAAITSYYELLARVHPGSVCSLEYPPSGGWPRITSESFSILGRNDTVIELMRHIPVFH' A
#
# COMPACT_ATOMS: atom_id res chain seq x y z
N MET A 1 -18.09 23.69 34.74
CA MET A 1 -17.54 22.32 34.90
C MET A 1 -18.45 21.43 34.04
N ALA A 2 -18.04 20.73 32.98
CA ALA A 2 -16.76 20.19 32.56
C ALA A 2 -16.58 20.38 31.04
N GLN A 3 -15.33 20.60 30.59
CA GLN A 3 -14.96 20.51 29.18
C GLN A 3 -14.83 19.02 28.84
N SER A 4 -15.60 18.55 27.86
CA SER A 4 -15.51 17.18 27.34
C SER A 4 -14.34 17.12 26.37
N SER A 5 -13.20 16.62 26.83
CA SER A 5 -12.00 16.39 26.01
C SER A 5 -12.23 15.21 25.08
N SER A 6 -12.75 15.46 23.88
CA SER A 6 -12.69 14.49 22.79
C SER A 6 -11.26 14.49 22.22
N ASP A 7 -10.38 13.69 22.82
CA ASP A 7 -9.09 13.34 22.21
C ASP A 7 -9.35 12.36 21.06
N SER A 8 -9.86 12.91 19.95
CA SER A 8 -9.95 12.21 18.68
C SER A 8 -8.55 12.22 18.08
N SER A 9 -7.67 11.33 18.56
CA SER A 9 -6.34 11.16 17.97
C SER A 9 -6.50 10.70 16.52
N GLN A 10 -6.60 11.63 15.58
CA GLN A 10 -6.55 11.34 14.15
C GLN A 10 -5.18 10.74 13.87
N ALA A 11 -5.13 9.42 13.71
CA ALA A 11 -3.93 8.76 13.24
C ALA A 11 -3.58 9.35 11.86
N GLU A 12 -2.49 10.13 11.79
CA GLU A 12 -2.01 10.67 10.54
C GLU A 12 -1.63 9.54 9.59
N TYR A 13 -2.04 9.67 8.33
CA TYR A 13 -1.70 8.70 7.30
C TYR A 13 -0.19 8.65 7.10
N SER A 14 0.40 7.46 7.22
CA SER A 14 1.81 7.21 6.93
C SER A 14 1.93 6.23 5.78
N LEU A 15 2.36 6.73 4.62
CA LEU A 15 2.61 5.94 3.42
C LEU A 15 3.49 4.72 3.74
N LYS A 16 4.60 4.92 4.46
CA LYS A 16 5.53 3.85 4.84
C LYS A 16 4.85 2.79 5.71
N ALA A 17 4.05 3.20 6.69
CA ALA A 17 3.35 2.26 7.56
C ALA A 17 2.30 1.46 6.78
N THR A 18 1.57 2.12 5.87
CA THR A 18 0.59 1.46 5.00
C THR A 18 1.25 0.47 4.05
N VAL A 19 2.35 0.84 3.41
CA VAL A 19 3.14 -0.06 2.54
C VAL A 19 3.62 -1.27 3.32
N ALA A 20 4.16 -1.07 4.53
CA ALA A 20 4.62 -2.17 5.38
C ALA A 20 3.47 -3.11 5.77
N ALA A 21 2.32 -2.57 6.16
CA ALA A 21 1.15 -3.36 6.51
C ALA A 21 0.65 -4.21 5.32
N ILE A 22 0.51 -3.60 4.14
CA ILE A 22 0.06 -4.31 2.93
C ILE A 22 1.10 -5.37 2.53
N THR A 23 2.39 -5.03 2.54
CA THR A 23 3.47 -5.98 2.23
C THR A 23 3.42 -7.20 3.15
N SER A 24 3.26 -6.99 4.46
CA SER A 24 3.15 -8.09 5.43
C SER A 24 1.96 -9.02 5.15
N TYR A 25 0.85 -8.46 4.65
CA TYR A 25 -0.32 -9.24 4.27
C TYR A 25 -0.06 -10.08 3.01
N TYR A 26 0.62 -9.54 2.01
CA TYR A 26 0.99 -10.29 0.80
C TYR A 26 1.99 -11.41 1.12
N GLU A 27 2.96 -11.16 2.00
CA GLU A 27 3.87 -12.19 2.49
C GLU A 27 3.12 -13.32 3.22
N LEU A 28 2.11 -12.97 4.03
CA LEU A 28 1.25 -13.97 4.66
C LEU A 28 0.53 -14.82 3.61
N LEU A 29 -0.07 -14.19 2.60
CA LEU A 29 -0.77 -14.91 1.53
C LEU A 29 0.16 -15.86 0.77
N ALA A 30 1.38 -15.41 0.46
CA ALA A 30 2.40 -16.23 -0.19
C ALA A 30 2.80 -17.45 0.66
N ARG A 31 2.85 -17.31 1.99
CA ARG A 31 3.14 -18.42 2.91
C ARG A 31 1.98 -19.41 3.05
N VAL A 32 0.74 -18.92 3.04
CA VAL A 32 -0.46 -19.76 3.21
C VAL A 32 -0.78 -20.57 1.96
N HIS A 33 -0.39 -20.08 0.77
CA HIS A 33 -0.66 -20.76 -0.51
C HIS A 33 0.64 -21.09 -1.29
N PRO A 34 1.50 -21.99 -0.78
CA PRO A 34 2.76 -22.34 -1.44
C PRO A 34 2.60 -23.07 -2.79
N GLY A 35 1.38 -23.52 -3.12
CA GLY A 35 1.05 -24.22 -4.37
C GLY A 35 0.44 -23.36 -5.47
N SER A 36 0.07 -22.10 -5.18
CA SER A 36 -0.28 -21.15 -6.24
C SER A 36 1.00 -20.70 -6.92
N VAL A 37 1.08 -20.87 -8.25
CA VAL A 37 2.22 -20.53 -9.12
C VAL A 37 2.64 -19.05 -9.06
N CYS A 38 1.91 -18.25 -8.26
CA CYS A 38 2.11 -16.85 -8.08
C CYS A 38 3.33 -16.56 -7.19
N SER A 39 4.43 -16.14 -7.81
CA SER A 39 5.59 -15.66 -7.06
C SER A 39 5.33 -14.23 -6.60
N LEU A 40 5.63 -13.94 -5.33
CA LEU A 40 5.55 -12.58 -4.82
C LEU A 40 6.75 -11.77 -5.34
N GLU A 41 6.47 -10.71 -6.09
CA GLU A 41 7.48 -9.80 -6.64
C GLU A 41 7.45 -8.46 -5.88
N TYR A 42 8.62 -7.98 -5.48
CA TYR A 42 8.77 -6.73 -4.72
C TYR A 42 9.11 -5.56 -5.63
N PRO A 43 8.58 -4.36 -5.35
CA PRO A 43 8.88 -3.18 -6.13
C PRO A 43 10.37 -2.80 -6.02
N PRO A 44 10.96 -2.25 -7.08
CA PRO A 44 12.28 -1.64 -7.01
C PRO A 44 12.24 -0.38 -6.11
N SER A 45 13.41 0.15 -5.71
CA SER A 45 13.51 1.29 -4.80
C SER A 45 12.78 2.56 -5.26
N GLY A 46 12.59 2.75 -6.57
CA GLY A 46 11.81 3.83 -7.17
C GLY A 46 10.34 3.48 -7.45
N GLY A 47 9.87 2.33 -6.96
CA GLY A 47 8.55 1.78 -7.24
C GLY A 47 8.39 1.23 -8.66
N TRP A 48 7.23 0.64 -8.96
CA TRP A 48 6.96 0.05 -10.27
C TRP A 48 6.95 1.09 -11.40
N PRO A 49 7.78 0.95 -12.44
CA PRO A 49 7.90 1.94 -13.52
C PRO A 49 6.65 2.02 -14.42
N ARG A 50 5.79 1.00 -14.39
CA ARG A 50 4.52 0.98 -15.14
C ARG A 50 3.39 1.72 -14.42
N ILE A 51 3.55 1.98 -13.12
CA ILE A 51 2.58 2.70 -12.29
C ILE A 51 3.00 4.17 -12.31
N THR A 52 2.43 4.93 -13.23
CA THR A 52 2.68 6.37 -13.40
C THR A 52 1.37 7.13 -13.17
N SER A 53 1.48 8.43 -12.88
CA SER A 53 0.27 9.27 -12.74
C SER A 53 -0.56 9.26 -14.01
N GLU A 54 0.05 9.12 -15.18
CA GLU A 54 -0.65 9.02 -16.47
C GLU A 54 -1.41 7.68 -16.59
N SER A 55 -0.78 6.55 -16.26
CA SER A 55 -1.44 5.23 -16.34
C SER A 55 -2.54 5.04 -15.29
N PHE A 56 -2.46 5.76 -14.16
CA PHE A 56 -3.45 5.72 -13.08
C PHE A 56 -4.40 6.94 -13.06
N SER A 57 -4.21 7.92 -13.95
CA SER A 57 -5.06 9.12 -14.06
C SER A 57 -6.53 8.78 -14.36
N ILE A 58 -6.75 7.73 -15.16
CA ILE A 58 -8.08 7.23 -15.55
C ILE A 58 -8.88 6.74 -14.33
N LEU A 59 -8.21 6.34 -13.25
CA LEU A 59 -8.85 5.83 -12.03
C LEU A 59 -9.29 6.95 -11.07
N GLY A 60 -9.06 8.23 -11.41
CA GLY A 60 -9.41 9.37 -10.56
C GLY A 60 -8.69 9.37 -9.21
N ARG A 61 -7.55 8.68 -9.12
CA ARG A 61 -6.80 8.49 -7.88
C ARG A 61 -5.87 9.68 -7.62
N ASN A 62 -5.87 10.16 -6.38
CA ASN A 62 -4.95 11.19 -5.89
C ASN A 62 -3.49 10.67 -5.90
N ASP A 63 -2.50 11.57 -5.99
CA ASP A 63 -1.06 11.26 -6.05
C ASP A 63 -0.60 10.33 -4.92
N THR A 64 -1.20 10.47 -3.73
CA THR A 64 -0.92 9.59 -2.57
C THR A 64 -1.20 8.12 -2.87
N VAL A 65 -2.27 7.82 -3.61
CA VAL A 65 -2.63 6.44 -3.93
C VAL A 65 -1.72 5.88 -5.03
N ILE A 66 -1.32 6.72 -5.98
CA ILE A 66 -0.37 6.33 -7.02
C ILE A 66 0.97 5.97 -6.37
N GLU A 67 1.46 6.82 -5.47
CA GLU A 67 2.69 6.55 -4.72
C GLU A 67 2.56 5.29 -3.87
N LEU A 68 1.41 5.07 -3.20
CA LEU A 68 1.16 3.84 -2.47
C LEU A 68 1.24 2.60 -3.37
N MET A 69 0.55 2.61 -4.51
CA MET A 69 0.52 1.47 -5.44
C MET A 69 1.89 1.15 -6.04
N ARG A 70 2.74 2.17 -6.26
CA ARG A 70 4.11 2.00 -6.74
C ARG A 70 4.97 1.16 -5.82
N HIS A 71 4.67 1.15 -4.52
CA HIS A 71 5.45 0.48 -3.48
C HIS A 71 4.78 -0.78 -2.92
N ILE A 72 3.70 -1.27 -3.53
CA ILE A 72 3.04 -2.51 -3.11
C ILE A 72 3.58 -3.72 -3.92
N PRO A 73 3.88 -4.86 -3.27
CA PRO A 73 4.21 -6.10 -3.95
C PRO A 73 3.08 -6.61 -4.84
N VAL A 74 3.43 -7.34 -5.90
CA VAL A 74 2.45 -7.97 -6.79
C VAL A 74 2.72 -9.47 -6.91
N PHE A 75 1.66 -10.23 -7.16
CA PHE A 75 1.79 -11.62 -7.55
C PHE A 75 1.95 -11.70 -9.06
N HIS A 76 2.96 -12.42 -9.53
CA HIS A 76 3.20 -12.75 -10.93
C HIS A 76 2.86 -14.21 -11.20
#